data_AF-A0A4Q8KEX9-F1
#
_entry.id   AF-A0A4Q8KEX9-F1
#
_cell.length_a   1.000
_cell.length_b   1.000
_cell.length_c   1.000
_cell.angle_alpha   90.00
_cell.angle_beta   90.00
_cell.angle_gamma   90.00
#
_symmetry.space_group_name_H-M   'P 1'
#
loop_
_entity.id
_entity.type
_entity.pdbx_description
1 polymer ?
#
loop_
_entity_poly.entity_id
_entity_poly.type
_entity_poly.pdbx_seq_one_letter_code
_entity_poly.pdbx_strand_id
1 'polypeptide(L)'
;MLFGQLVIGPPGSGKSTYCKHMAELFKKVGRKTAVINLDPGNPVCDDAAVDITELITVEDAMKHVNLGPNGGLIYCMEYLSSNFDWLSDKLKKLQDSYILIDCPGQVELYTHHTAVRSVVNRLCDSARLTAVHLVDSHACSDPGKFVACALTSLSAMLHTALPHINVLSKVDDMARYSEHIPFGLDYYSEVL
;
A
#
# COMPACT_ATOMS: atom_id res chain seq x y z
N MET A 1 17.14 12.97 -4.37
CA MET A 1 16.43 12.28 -3.27
C MET A 1 14.95 12.34 -3.59
N LEU A 2 14.28 11.19 -3.69
CA LEU A 2 12.86 11.12 -4.07
C LEU A 2 11.96 11.44 -2.86
N PHE A 3 10.72 11.85 -3.12
CA PHE A 3 9.68 11.99 -2.11
C PHE A 3 8.45 11.23 -2.56
N GLY A 4 7.77 10.56 -1.62
CA GLY A 4 6.61 9.77 -2.01
C GLY A 4 5.80 9.17 -0.87
N GLN A 5 4.80 8.39 -1.28
CA GLN A 5 3.86 7.70 -0.40
C GLN A 5 4.01 6.20 -0.59
N LEU A 6 4.10 5.48 0.53
CA LEU A 6 3.95 4.03 0.56
C LEU A 6 2.48 3.75 0.92
N VAL A 7 1.68 3.33 -0.06
CA VAL A 7 0.24 3.12 0.12
C VAL A 7 0.00 1.68 0.54
N ILE A 8 -0.43 1.51 1.79
CA ILE A 8 -0.60 0.21 2.44
C ILE A 8 -2.02 0.08 3.02
N GLY A 9 -2.41 -1.14 3.38
CA GLY A 9 -3.74 -1.42 3.92
C GLY A 9 -4.28 -2.78 3.46
N PRO A 10 -5.29 -3.32 4.17
CA PRO A 10 -5.86 -4.64 3.90
C PRO A 10 -6.46 -4.75 2.48
N PRO A 11 -6.79 -5.96 2.01
CA PRO A 11 -7.43 -6.15 0.72
C PRO A 11 -8.77 -5.39 0.68
N GLY A 12 -9.08 -4.78 -0.46
CA GLY A 12 -10.33 -4.03 -0.64
C GLY A 12 -10.37 -2.63 -0.02
N SER A 13 -9.36 -2.20 0.74
CA SER A 13 -9.29 -0.84 1.33
C SER A 13 -9.19 0.31 0.32
N GLY A 14 -8.93 0.01 -0.96
CA GLY A 14 -8.91 1.01 -2.04
C GLY A 14 -7.53 1.58 -2.40
N LYS A 15 -6.43 0.90 -2.05
CA LYS A 15 -5.05 1.33 -2.37
C LYS A 15 -4.82 1.70 -3.83
N SER A 16 -5.16 0.81 -4.75
CA SER A 16 -4.98 1.03 -6.19
C SER A 16 -5.84 2.19 -6.72
N THR A 17 -7.07 2.29 -6.24
CA THR A 17 -7.97 3.42 -6.55
C THR A 17 -7.41 4.74 -6.04
N TYR A 18 -6.87 4.75 -4.81
CA TYR A 18 -6.20 5.91 -4.23
C TYR A 18 -4.98 6.32 -5.06
N CYS A 19 -4.08 5.39 -5.40
CA CYS A 19 -2.90 5.66 -6.21
C CYS A 19 -3.27 6.26 -7.57
N LYS A 20 -4.28 5.70 -8.25
CA LYS A 20 -4.78 6.21 -9.53
C LYS A 20 -5.28 7.66 -9.41
N HIS A 21 -6.20 7.94 -8.50
CA HIS A 21 -6.78 9.27 -8.37
C HIS A 21 -5.81 10.30 -7.80
N MET A 22 -4.89 9.89 -6.94
CA MET A 22 -3.82 10.76 -6.45
C MET A 22 -2.85 11.15 -7.57
N ALA A 23 -2.51 10.22 -8.45
CA ALA A 23 -1.70 10.51 -9.63
C ALA A 23 -2.40 11.48 -10.60
N GLU A 24 -3.70 11.27 -10.84
CA GLU A 24 -4.53 12.20 -11.64
C GLU A 24 -4.58 13.60 -11.02
N LEU A 25 -4.75 13.69 -9.69
CA LEU A 25 -4.76 14.95 -8.95
C LEU A 25 -3.41 15.67 -9.10
N PHE A 26 -2.30 14.97 -8.87
CA PHE A 26 -0.97 15.55 -9.03
C PHE A 26 -0.71 16.03 -10.46
N LYS A 27 -1.14 15.28 -11.47
CA LYS A 27 -1.07 15.71 -12.87
C LYS A 27 -1.86 17.01 -13.11
N LYS A 28 -3.07 17.14 -12.55
CA LYS A 28 -3.91 18.34 -12.67
C LYS A 28 -3.28 19.58 -12.03
N VAL A 29 -2.58 19.44 -10.91
CA VAL A 29 -1.87 20.55 -10.24
C VAL A 29 -0.46 20.79 -10.79
N GLY A 30 -0.08 20.13 -11.89
CA GLY A 30 1.21 20.32 -12.55
C GLY A 30 2.40 19.64 -11.84
N ARG A 31 2.15 18.69 -10.94
CA ARG A 31 3.18 17.94 -10.22
C ARG A 31 3.49 16.62 -10.94
N LYS A 32 4.71 16.48 -11.43
CA LYS A 32 5.21 15.25 -12.06
C LYS A 32 5.15 14.10 -11.05
N THR A 33 4.50 13.00 -11.43
CA THR A 33 4.22 11.86 -10.55
C THR A 33 4.50 10.55 -11.28
N ALA A 34 4.99 9.56 -10.55
CA ALA A 34 5.17 8.20 -11.03
C ALA A 34 4.51 7.21 -10.08
N VAL A 35 3.67 6.32 -10.62
CA VAL A 35 3.07 5.21 -9.87
C VAL A 35 3.98 3.99 -10.01
N ILE A 36 4.26 3.34 -8.88
CA ILE A 36 5.04 2.11 -8.79
C ILE A 36 4.10 1.05 -8.23
N ASN A 37 3.79 0.05 -9.04
CA ASN A 37 2.98 -1.08 -8.61
C ASN A 37 3.89 -2.18 -8.03
N LEU A 38 3.76 -2.45 -6.73
CA LEU A 38 4.39 -3.58 -6.06
C LEU A 38 3.39 -4.70 -5.71
N ASP A 39 2.11 -4.59 -6.11
CA ASP A 39 1.12 -5.67 -5.98
C ASP A 39 1.10 -6.54 -7.25
N PRO A 40 1.68 -7.75 -7.21
CA PRO A 40 1.73 -8.63 -8.38
C PRO A 40 0.36 -9.28 -8.66
N GLY A 41 -0.60 -9.19 -7.73
CA GLY A 41 -1.95 -9.75 -7.88
C GLY A 41 -2.97 -8.75 -8.44
N ASN A 42 -2.59 -7.48 -8.61
CA ASN A 42 -3.51 -6.45 -9.08
C ASN A 42 -2.79 -5.41 -9.97
N PRO A 43 -3.03 -5.39 -11.29
CA PRO A 43 -2.53 -4.32 -12.14
C PRO A 43 -3.27 -3.01 -11.80
N VAL A 44 -2.55 -2.08 -11.19
CA VAL A 44 -3.09 -0.83 -10.61
C VAL A 44 -3.58 0.15 -11.68
N CYS A 45 -2.89 0.18 -12.82
CA CYS A 45 -3.17 1.05 -13.95
C CYS A 45 -2.29 0.63 -15.15
N ASP A 46 -2.80 0.77 -16.38
CA ASP A 46 -2.01 0.58 -17.61
C ASP A 46 -0.79 1.52 -17.69
N ASP A 47 -0.80 2.63 -16.95
CA ASP A 47 0.24 3.68 -16.97
C ASP A 47 1.21 3.62 -15.77
N ALA A 48 1.31 2.49 -15.05
CA ALA A 48 2.31 2.35 -13.99
C ALA A 48 3.73 2.54 -14.57
N ALA A 49 4.54 3.39 -13.93
CA ALA A 49 5.91 3.67 -14.39
C ALA A 49 6.87 2.51 -14.11
N VAL A 50 6.54 1.70 -13.10
CA VAL A 50 7.24 0.49 -12.71
C VAL A 50 6.18 -0.50 -12.23
N ASP A 51 6.22 -1.73 -12.73
CA ASP A 51 5.34 -2.80 -12.29
C ASP A 51 6.15 -4.03 -11.90
N ILE A 52 5.90 -4.58 -10.71
CA ILE A 52 6.56 -5.80 -10.19
C ILE A 52 6.36 -7.01 -11.10
N THR A 53 5.28 -7.05 -11.89
CA THR A 53 5.03 -8.14 -12.85
C THR A 53 6.08 -8.22 -13.96
N GLU A 54 6.82 -7.13 -14.23
CA GLU A 54 8.00 -7.16 -15.11
C GLU A 54 9.18 -7.96 -14.52
N LEU A 55 9.21 -8.12 -13.20
CA LEU A 55 10.22 -8.89 -12.47
C LEU A 55 9.74 -10.32 -12.18
N ILE A 56 8.52 -10.46 -11.64
CA ILE A 56 7.93 -11.74 -11.27
C ILE A 56 6.40 -11.67 -11.21
N THR A 57 5.71 -12.67 -11.76
CA THR A 57 4.25 -12.82 -11.66
C THR A 57 3.87 -13.82 -10.56
N VAL A 58 2.63 -13.72 -10.06
CA VAL A 58 2.11 -14.68 -9.08
C VAL A 58 2.02 -16.08 -9.70
N GLU A 59 1.63 -16.17 -10.97
CA GLU A 59 1.53 -17.43 -11.71
C GLU A 59 2.88 -18.13 -11.83
N ASP A 60 3.95 -17.38 -12.14
CA ASP A 60 5.30 -17.93 -12.24
C ASP A 60 5.79 -18.38 -10.85
N ALA A 61 5.56 -17.57 -9.82
CA ALA A 61 5.87 -17.94 -8.44
C ALA A 61 5.16 -19.25 -8.05
N MET A 62 3.85 -19.34 -8.26
CA MET A 62 3.07 -20.54 -7.94
C MET A 62 3.58 -21.78 -8.66
N LYS A 63 3.93 -21.67 -9.96
CA LYS A 63 4.45 -22.79 -10.75
C LYS A 63 5.84 -23.24 -10.32
N HIS A 64 6.74 -22.30 -10.03
CA HIS A 64 8.14 -22.61 -9.74
C HIS A 64 8.34 -23.21 -8.34
N VAL A 65 7.57 -22.76 -7.35
CA VAL A 65 7.72 -23.21 -5.95
C VAL A 65 6.53 -24.03 -5.43
N ASN A 66 5.57 -24.38 -6.30
CA ASN A 66 4.38 -25.17 -5.99
C ASN A 66 3.59 -24.62 -4.77
N LEU A 67 3.35 -23.31 -4.79
CA LEU A 67 2.63 -22.58 -3.75
C LEU A 67 1.20 -22.27 -4.17
N GLY A 68 0.32 -22.09 -3.17
CA GLY A 68 -0.99 -21.50 -3.38
C GLY A 68 -0.91 -19.97 -3.60
N PRO A 69 -2.03 -19.30 -3.92
CA PRO A 69 -2.05 -17.88 -4.29
C PRO A 69 -1.40 -16.94 -3.27
N ASN A 70 -1.70 -17.10 -1.98
CA ASN A 70 -1.09 -16.28 -0.92
C ASN A 70 0.42 -16.54 -0.77
N GLY A 71 0.84 -17.80 -0.92
CA GLY A 71 2.26 -18.17 -0.88
C GLY A 71 3.02 -17.60 -2.08
N GLY A 72 2.41 -17.63 -3.28
CA GLY A 72 2.96 -17.00 -4.47
C GLY A 72 3.15 -15.49 -4.30
N LEU A 73 2.17 -14.80 -3.74
CA LEU A 73 2.25 -13.36 -3.42
C LEU A 73 3.39 -13.03 -2.45
N ILE A 74 3.54 -13.81 -1.38
CA ILE A 74 4.63 -13.64 -0.41
C ILE A 74 5.98 -13.86 -1.10
N TYR A 75 6.08 -14.91 -1.92
CA TYR A 75 7.29 -15.22 -2.67
C TYR A 75 7.69 -14.10 -3.65
N CYS A 76 6.73 -13.47 -4.33
CA CYS A 76 7.01 -12.30 -5.17
C CYS A 76 7.68 -11.18 -4.38
N MET A 77 7.26 -10.94 -3.14
CA MET A 77 7.88 -9.92 -2.28
C MET A 77 9.27 -10.32 -1.78
N GLU A 78 9.50 -11.60 -1.47
CA GLU A 78 10.83 -12.12 -1.15
C GLU A 78 11.79 -12.02 -2.34
N TYR A 79 11.28 -12.33 -3.54
CA TYR A 79 12.03 -12.23 -4.78
C TYR A 79 12.38 -10.77 -5.10
N LEU A 80 11.45 -9.84 -4.94
CA LEU A 80 11.72 -8.40 -5.04
C LEU A 80 12.76 -7.95 -4.02
N SER A 81 12.66 -8.38 -2.76
CA SER A 81 13.63 -8.02 -1.73
C SER A 81 15.04 -8.51 -2.06
N SER A 82 15.14 -9.72 -2.62
CA SER A 82 16.42 -10.32 -3.03
C SER A 82 17.00 -9.65 -4.29
N ASN A 83 16.14 -9.15 -5.18
CA ASN A 83 16.51 -8.52 -6.45
C ASN A 83 16.23 -7.01 -6.46
N PHE A 84 16.32 -6.35 -5.30
CA PHE A 84 15.94 -4.93 -5.15
C PHE A 84 16.71 -3.98 -6.08
N ASP A 85 17.90 -4.37 -6.55
CA ASP A 85 18.70 -3.55 -7.48
C ASP A 85 17.91 -3.25 -8.77
N TRP A 86 17.04 -4.18 -9.20
CA TRP A 86 16.07 -3.95 -10.27
C TRP A 86 15.17 -2.72 -9.99
N LEU A 87 14.59 -2.65 -8.78
CA LEU A 87 13.74 -1.52 -8.38
C LEU A 87 14.55 -0.24 -8.21
N SER A 88 15.75 -0.33 -7.63
CA SER A 88 16.68 0.79 -7.47
C SER A 88 17.03 1.44 -8.81
N ASP A 89 17.32 0.64 -9.84
CA ASP A 89 17.65 1.14 -11.17
C ASP A 89 16.46 1.79 -11.88
N LYS A 90 15.25 1.29 -11.64
CA LYS A 90 14.02 1.92 -12.12
C LYS A 90 13.78 3.26 -11.41
N LEU A 91 13.98 3.33 -10.09
CA LEU A 91 13.82 4.56 -9.30
C LEU A 91 14.80 5.67 -9.72
N LYS A 92 16.03 5.33 -10.12
CA LYS A 92 17.01 6.30 -10.64
C LYS A 92 16.51 7.05 -11.88
N LYS A 93 15.61 6.45 -12.67
CA LYS A 93 15.01 7.09 -13.86
C LYS A 93 13.87 8.05 -13.51
N LEU A 94 13.42 8.08 -12.25
CA LEU A 94 12.26 8.83 -11.77
C LEU A 94 12.61 10.04 -10.89
N GLN A 95 13.88 10.50 -10.89
CA GLN A 95 14.39 11.49 -9.92
C GLN A 95 13.61 12.81 -9.80
N ASP A 96 12.91 13.24 -10.85
CA ASP A 96 12.11 14.49 -10.86
C ASP A 96 10.62 14.27 -10.56
N SER A 97 10.22 13.06 -10.16
CA SER A 97 8.83 12.69 -9.93
C SER A 97 8.54 12.47 -8.45
N TYR A 98 7.34 12.86 -8.03
CA TYR A 98 6.79 12.36 -6.78
C TYR A 98 6.33 10.91 -6.96
N ILE A 99 6.71 10.01 -6.05
CA ILE A 99 6.42 8.58 -6.20
C ILE A 99 5.21 8.15 -5.37
N LEU A 100 4.32 7.38 -5.98
CA LEU A 100 3.21 6.71 -5.32
C LEU A 100 3.46 5.20 -5.45
N ILE A 101 3.68 4.52 -4.33
CA ILE A 101 3.97 3.10 -4.31
C ILE A 101 2.71 2.37 -3.86
N ASP A 102 2.06 1.66 -4.77
CA ASP A 102 0.96 0.76 -4.41
C ASP A 102 1.55 -0.57 -3.95
N CYS A 103 1.14 -1.04 -2.77
CA CYS A 103 1.69 -2.24 -2.16
C CYS A 103 0.63 -3.35 -2.06
N PRO A 104 1.05 -4.63 -1.98
CA PRO A 104 0.12 -5.75 -1.93
C PRO A 104 -0.89 -5.65 -0.78
N GLY A 105 -2.10 -6.18 -0.99
CA GLY A 105 -3.14 -6.13 0.04
C GLY A 105 -2.99 -7.08 1.22
N GLN A 106 -2.13 -8.11 1.14
CA GLN A 106 -2.04 -9.16 2.17
C GLN A 106 -1.51 -8.60 3.49
N VAL A 107 -2.28 -8.77 4.58
CA VAL A 107 -1.99 -8.16 5.89
C VAL A 107 -0.76 -8.81 6.56
N GLU A 108 -0.50 -10.07 6.24
CA GLU A 108 0.65 -10.86 6.70
C GLU A 108 1.98 -10.18 6.36
N LEU A 109 2.02 -9.48 5.22
CA LEU A 109 3.20 -8.75 4.74
C LEU A 109 3.57 -7.54 5.61
N TYR A 110 2.61 -6.98 6.34
CA TYR A 110 2.82 -5.79 7.17
C TYR A 110 2.80 -6.07 8.67
N THR A 111 2.46 -7.31 9.06
CA THR A 111 2.35 -7.68 10.48
C THR A 111 3.53 -8.50 10.97
N HIS A 112 4.02 -9.45 10.18
CA HIS A 112 5.09 -10.36 10.63
C HIS A 112 6.11 -10.74 9.56
N HIS A 113 5.77 -10.65 8.26
CA HIS A 113 6.70 -11.01 7.21
C HIS A 113 7.77 -9.93 6.96
N THR A 114 9.05 -10.31 6.91
CA THR A 114 10.16 -9.34 6.85
C THR A 114 10.41 -8.72 5.47
N ALA A 115 9.96 -9.36 4.38
CA ALA A 115 10.26 -8.91 3.02
C ALA A 115 9.87 -7.45 2.74
N VAL A 116 8.66 -7.02 3.10
CA VAL A 116 8.23 -5.62 2.91
C VAL A 116 9.10 -4.67 3.73
N ARG A 117 9.37 -5.00 5.00
CA ARG A 117 10.24 -4.18 5.85
C ARG A 117 11.64 -4.02 5.24
N SER A 118 12.22 -5.10 4.72
CA SER A 118 13.52 -5.06 4.04
C SER A 118 13.49 -4.17 2.79
N VAL A 119 12.44 -4.28 1.95
CA VAL A 119 12.25 -3.41 0.78
C VAL A 119 12.09 -1.95 1.19
N VAL A 120 11.25 -1.65 2.18
CA VAL A 120 11.00 -0.29 2.68
C VAL A 120 12.28 0.33 3.24
N ASN A 121 13.06 -0.41 4.03
CA ASN A 121 14.33 0.08 4.56
C ASN A 121 15.30 0.48 3.44
N ARG A 122 15.42 -0.35 2.40
CA ARG A 122 16.27 -0.05 1.23
C ARG A 122 15.71 1.10 0.39
N LEU A 123 14.39 1.27 0.30
CA LEU A 123 13.77 2.42 -0.37
C LEU A 123 14.12 3.73 0.35
N CYS A 124 14.21 3.71 1.68
CA CYS A 124 14.52 4.89 2.48
C CYS A 124 15.92 5.47 2.22
N ASP A 125 16.85 4.65 1.69
CA ASP A 125 18.18 5.12 1.30
C ASP A 125 18.13 6.12 0.13
N SER A 126 17.10 6.03 -0.72
CA SER A 126 16.95 6.84 -1.95
C SER A 126 15.73 7.76 -1.94
N ALA A 127 14.76 7.51 -1.06
CA ALA A 127 13.48 8.21 -1.00
C ALA A 127 13.07 8.57 0.44
N ARG A 128 12.45 9.74 0.61
CA ARG A 128 11.73 10.11 1.83
C ARG A 128 10.28 9.70 1.68
N LEU A 129 9.87 8.69 2.42
CA LEU A 129 8.54 8.09 2.33
C LEU A 129 7.68 8.40 3.55
N THR A 130 6.37 8.50 3.31
CA THR A 130 5.33 8.48 4.33
C THR A 130 4.39 7.32 4.02
N ALA A 131 4.10 6.49 5.01
CA ALA A 131 3.12 5.42 4.89
C ALA A 131 1.70 6.02 4.95
N VAL A 132 0.90 5.75 3.92
CA VAL A 132 -0.53 6.07 3.87
C VAL A 132 -1.28 4.77 4.03
N HIS A 133 -1.85 4.54 5.20
CA HIS A 133 -2.55 3.32 5.55
C HIS A 133 -4.04 3.48 5.40
N LEU A 134 -4.60 2.85 4.36
CA LEU A 134 -6.02 2.92 4.05
C LEU A 134 -6.80 1.91 4.88
N VAL A 135 -7.83 2.39 5.57
CA VAL A 135 -8.78 1.59 6.34
C VAL A 135 -10.17 1.82 5.78
N ASP A 136 -10.85 0.74 5.37
CA ASP A 136 -12.22 0.85 4.86
C ASP A 136 -13.16 1.37 5.97
N SER A 137 -13.91 2.42 5.67
CA SER A 137 -14.87 3.03 6.60
C SER A 137 -15.93 2.05 7.12
N HIS A 138 -16.18 0.93 6.44
CA HIS A 138 -17.05 -0.12 6.95
C HIS A 138 -16.54 -0.72 8.27
N ALA A 139 -15.25 -0.60 8.58
CA ALA A 139 -14.71 -1.00 9.89
C ALA A 139 -15.35 -0.24 11.06
N CYS A 140 -15.85 0.98 10.83
CA CYS A 140 -16.53 1.79 11.85
C CYS A 140 -17.93 1.26 12.22
N SER A 141 -18.51 0.36 11.42
CA SER A 141 -19.85 -0.17 11.62
C SER A 141 -19.95 -1.19 12.78
N ASP A 142 -18.80 -1.64 13.30
CA ASP A 142 -18.72 -2.60 14.39
C ASP A 142 -17.54 -2.22 15.30
N PRO A 143 -17.75 -2.05 16.62
CA PRO A 143 -16.67 -1.67 17.53
C PRO A 143 -15.49 -2.64 17.53
N GLY A 144 -15.76 -3.95 17.40
CA GLY A 144 -14.72 -4.97 17.35
C GLY A 144 -13.86 -4.85 16.10
N LYS A 145 -14.49 -4.65 14.93
CA LYS A 145 -13.78 -4.37 13.67
C LYS A 145 -12.94 -3.10 13.77
N PHE A 146 -13.49 -2.02 14.33
CA PHE A 146 -12.78 -0.76 14.48
C PHE A 146 -11.51 -0.91 15.33
N VAL A 147 -11.62 -1.56 16.50
CA VAL A 147 -10.46 -1.83 17.38
C VAL A 147 -9.44 -2.73 16.70
N ALA A 148 -9.89 -3.79 16.00
CA ALA A 148 -9.01 -4.67 15.24
C ALA A 148 -8.23 -3.91 14.14
N CYS A 149 -8.89 -3.01 13.42
CA CYS A 149 -8.27 -2.15 12.42
C CYS A 149 -7.27 -1.16 13.04
N ALA A 150 -7.59 -0.56 14.18
CA ALA A 150 -6.67 0.33 14.90
C ALA A 150 -5.39 -0.41 15.33
N LEU A 151 -5.53 -1.60 15.92
CA LEU A 151 -4.40 -2.45 16.32
C LEU A 151 -3.57 -2.91 15.10
N THR A 152 -4.23 -3.25 14.00
CA THR A 152 -3.55 -3.62 12.75
C THR A 152 -2.77 -2.44 12.17
N SER A 153 -3.35 -1.23 12.22
CA SER A 153 -2.68 0.00 11.79
C SER A 153 -1.44 0.30 12.64
N LEU A 154 -1.54 0.12 13.96
CA LEU A 154 -0.40 0.28 14.87
C LEU A 154 0.69 -0.76 14.59
N SER A 155 0.31 -2.02 14.36
CA SER A 155 1.24 -3.10 14.00
C SER A 155 1.99 -2.77 12.70
N ALA A 156 1.27 -2.33 11.66
CA ALA A 156 1.86 -1.91 10.39
C ALA A 156 2.81 -0.70 10.55
N MET A 157 2.44 0.28 11.38
CA MET A 157 3.29 1.43 11.70
C MET A 157 4.60 1.00 12.36
N LEU A 158 4.54 0.13 13.38
CA LEU A 158 5.74 -0.37 14.06
C LEU A 158 6.62 -1.23 13.15
N HIS A 159 5.98 -2.03 12.27
CA HIS A 159 6.69 -2.92 11.37
C HIS A 159 7.40 -2.19 10.22
N THR A 160 6.75 -1.17 9.64
CA THR A 160 7.31 -0.36 8.54
C THR A 160 8.24 0.75 9.02
N ALA A 161 8.08 1.22 10.27
CA ALA A 161 8.89 2.27 10.90
C ALA A 161 8.97 3.57 10.07
N LEU A 162 7.92 3.91 9.34
CA LEU A 162 7.77 5.16 8.59
C LEU A 162 6.86 6.15 9.33
N PRO A 163 6.97 7.47 9.04
CA PRO A 163 5.87 8.40 9.34
C PRO A 163 4.57 7.84 8.75
N HIS A 164 3.53 7.72 9.56
CA HIS A 164 2.35 6.92 9.24
C HIS A 164 1.07 7.76 9.35
N ILE A 165 0.29 7.79 8.29
CA ILE A 165 -1.00 8.48 8.21
C ILE A 165 -2.08 7.42 7.97
N ASN A 166 -3.01 7.30 8.91
CA ASN A 166 -4.21 6.49 8.73
C ASN A 166 -5.23 7.28 7.92
N VAL A 167 -5.79 6.68 6.88
CA VAL A 167 -6.81 7.28 6.02
C VAL A 167 -8.04 6.38 6.04
N LEU A 168 -9.14 6.93 6.54
CA LEU A 168 -10.45 6.28 6.43
C LEU A 168 -10.94 6.42 4.99
N SER A 169 -11.02 5.31 4.26
CA SER A 169 -11.40 5.27 2.85
C SER A 169 -12.89 4.98 2.67
N LYS A 170 -13.44 5.31 1.49
CA LYS A 170 -14.84 5.08 1.12
C LYS A 170 -15.86 5.74 2.04
N VAL A 171 -15.51 6.89 2.61
CA VAL A 171 -16.39 7.64 3.54
C VAL A 171 -17.73 8.00 2.86
N ASP A 172 -17.74 8.13 1.54
CA ASP A 172 -18.96 8.30 0.73
C ASP A 172 -19.96 7.13 0.86
N ASP A 173 -19.49 5.91 1.15
CA ASP A 173 -20.34 4.74 1.38
C ASP A 173 -20.92 4.68 2.82
N MET A 174 -20.42 5.48 3.77
CA MET A 174 -20.85 5.44 5.18
C MET A 174 -22.34 5.72 5.37
N ALA A 175 -22.93 6.55 4.51
CA ALA A 175 -24.36 6.84 4.55
C ALA A 175 -25.23 5.57 4.47
N ARG A 176 -24.74 4.53 3.78
CA ARG A 176 -25.47 3.25 3.55
C ARG A 176 -25.60 2.38 4.80
N TYR A 177 -24.76 2.58 5.80
CA TYR A 177 -24.75 1.81 7.04
C TYR A 177 -24.70 2.72 8.28
N SER A 178 -25.24 3.93 8.15
CA SER A 178 -25.29 4.95 9.20
C SER A 178 -25.99 4.46 10.48
N GLU A 179 -26.97 3.56 10.37
CA GLU A 179 -27.64 2.93 11.52
C GLU A 179 -26.69 2.13 12.43
N HIS A 180 -25.54 1.71 11.89
CA HIS A 180 -24.52 0.94 12.60
C HIS A 180 -23.30 1.78 12.99
N ILE A 181 -23.35 3.10 12.82
CA ILE A 181 -22.26 4.02 13.14
C ILE A 181 -22.70 4.87 14.35
N PRO A 182 -22.36 4.46 15.59
CA PRO A 182 -22.86 5.11 16.79
C PRO A 182 -22.31 6.53 17.04
N PHE A 183 -21.23 6.93 16.37
CA PHE A 183 -20.55 8.21 16.62
C PHE A 183 -20.42 9.06 15.34
N GLY A 184 -20.16 10.35 15.50
CA GLY A 184 -19.82 11.23 14.37
C GLY A 184 -18.48 10.85 13.73
N LEU A 185 -18.23 11.32 12.51
CA LEU A 185 -16.96 11.09 11.80
C LEU A 185 -15.74 11.52 12.61
N ASP A 186 -15.88 12.63 13.35
CA ASP A 186 -14.82 13.19 14.20
C ASP A 186 -14.30 12.17 15.22
N TYR A 187 -15.19 11.33 15.77
CA TYR A 187 -14.79 10.26 16.70
C TYR A 187 -13.87 9.22 16.05
N TYR A 188 -14.07 8.93 14.76
CA TYR A 188 -13.31 7.92 14.04
C TYR A 188 -12.05 8.48 13.37
N SER A 189 -11.98 9.79 13.15
CA SER A 189 -10.86 10.49 12.52
C SER A 189 -9.89 11.13 13.53
N GLU A 190 -10.40 11.54 14.69
CA GLU A 190 -9.60 12.11 15.77
C GLU A 190 -9.12 10.98 16.69
N VAL A 191 -7.84 10.63 16.55
CA VAL A 191 -7.16 9.76 17.52
C VAL A 191 -6.83 10.63 18.74
N LEU A 192 -7.57 10.47 19.84
CA LEU A 192 -7.17 10.96 21.17
C LEU A 192 -5.91 10.25 21.67
#